data_AF-A0A8D2DC84-F1
#
_entry.id   AF-A0A8D2DC84-F1
#
_cell.length_a   1.000
_cell.length_b   1.000
_cell.length_c   1.000
_cell.angle_alpha   90.00
_cell.angle_beta   90.00
_cell.angle_gamma   90.00
#
_symmetry.space_group_name_H-M   'P 1'
#
loop_
_entity.id
_entity.type
_entity.pdbx_description
1 polymer ?
#
loop_
_entity_poly.entity_id
_entity_poly.type
_entity_poly.pdbx_seq_one_letter_code
_entity_poly.pdbx_strand_id
1 'polypeptide(L)'
;MASGQGPGPPSEECGEPTSDSEQQVARDTEEVFRSYVFHRHRQEQEAEGAAAPVDPEMIALPLEPTSTMGQVGRQLAIIGDDINRRYDSEFQSMLQQLQPTAANAYELFTKIASSLFESGINWGRVVALLGFGYRLALHVYQRGLTGFLGQVTRFVADFMLHRCIARWIAQRGGWVAALDLGNGPIRNVLVVLAVVLLGQFVVRRFFKS
;
A
#
# COMPACT_ATOMS: atom_id res chain seq x y z
N MET A 1 -32.81 5.06 39.49
CA MET A 1 -31.83 4.00 39.20
C MET A 1 -31.41 4.19 37.75
N ALA A 2 -30.20 4.72 37.52
CA ALA A 2 -29.70 5.04 36.18
C ALA A 2 -28.95 3.82 35.64
N SER A 3 -29.45 3.24 34.55
CA SER A 3 -28.79 2.15 33.83
C SER A 3 -27.60 2.71 33.06
N GLY A 4 -26.39 2.32 33.46
CA GLY A 4 -25.15 2.62 32.74
C GLY A 4 -25.10 1.86 31.41
N GLN A 5 -25.14 2.59 30.32
CA GLN A 5 -24.70 2.09 29.01
C GLN A 5 -23.18 2.13 29.00
N GLY A 6 -22.57 0.95 28.98
CA GLY A 6 -21.13 0.81 28.74
C GLY A 6 -20.76 1.31 27.34
N PRO A 7 -19.49 1.70 27.12
CA PRO A 7 -19.04 2.12 25.81
C PRO A 7 -19.21 0.97 24.81
N GLY A 8 -19.93 1.25 23.71
CA GLY A 8 -20.10 0.30 22.61
C GLY A 8 -18.76 -0.06 21.96
N PRO A 9 -18.74 -1.12 21.13
CA PRO A 9 -17.53 -1.57 20.45
C PRO A 9 -16.92 -0.45 19.59
N PRO A 10 -15.58 -0.43 19.43
CA PRO A 10 -14.90 0.57 18.61
C PRO A 10 -15.38 0.46 17.16
N SER A 11 -15.76 1.60 16.57
CA SER A 11 -16.20 1.71 15.19
C SER A 11 -15.12 1.20 14.22
N GLU A 12 -15.45 0.24 13.36
CA GLU A 12 -14.52 -0.36 12.37
C GLU A 12 -14.24 0.53 11.15
N GLU A 13 -14.93 1.68 11.05
CA GLU A 13 -14.76 2.68 9.99
C GLU A 13 -14.32 4.01 10.57
N CYS A 14 -13.39 4.68 9.88
CA CYS A 14 -13.04 6.05 10.22
C CYS A 14 -14.28 6.92 9.98
N GLY A 15 -14.74 7.64 11.00
CA GLY A 15 -15.74 8.70 10.79
C GLY A 15 -15.24 9.72 9.74
N GLU A 16 -16.16 10.47 9.13
CA GLU A 16 -15.87 11.44 8.05
C GLU A 16 -14.57 12.22 8.30
N PRO A 17 -13.76 12.50 7.26
CA PRO A 17 -12.45 13.14 7.43
C PRO A 17 -12.59 14.45 8.18
N THR A 18 -12.14 14.43 9.44
CA THR A 18 -12.48 15.46 10.42
C THR A 18 -11.57 16.69 10.38
N SER A 19 -10.46 16.65 9.64
CA SER A 19 -9.49 17.77 9.55
C SER A 19 -8.97 18.04 8.13
N ASP A 20 -8.66 19.30 7.85
CA ASP A 20 -8.01 19.73 6.60
C ASP A 20 -6.69 18.99 6.36
N SER A 21 -5.96 18.68 7.43
CA SER A 21 -4.71 17.92 7.36
C SER A 21 -4.90 16.47 6.92
N GLU A 22 -5.99 15.82 7.33
CA GLU A 22 -6.33 14.45 6.90
C GLU A 22 -6.70 14.43 5.42
N GLN A 23 -7.50 15.40 4.97
CA GLN A 23 -7.85 15.54 3.55
C GLN A 23 -6.63 15.87 2.69
N GLN A 24 -5.71 16.71 3.17
CA GLN A 24 -4.46 17.01 2.47
C GLN A 24 -3.62 15.74 2.29
N VAL A 25 -3.45 14.94 3.34
CA VAL A 25 -2.70 13.67 3.25
C VAL A 25 -3.34 12.72 2.24
N ALA A 26 -4.66 12.64 2.18
CA ALA A 26 -5.34 11.80 1.20
C ALA A 26 -5.12 12.28 -0.25
N ARG A 27 -5.15 13.59 -0.50
CA ARG A 27 -4.82 14.17 -1.81
C ARG A 27 -3.36 13.92 -2.20
N ASP A 28 -2.45 14.13 -1.26
CA ASP A 28 -1.01 13.92 -1.44
C ASP A 28 -0.68 12.45 -1.75
N THR A 29 -1.47 11.51 -1.21
CA THR A 29 -1.27 10.06 -1.37
C THR A 29 -1.20 9.64 -2.82
N GLU A 30 -2.02 10.24 -3.71
CA GLU A 30 -1.96 9.89 -5.13
C GLU A 30 -0.59 10.21 -5.74
N GLU A 31 -0.02 11.37 -5.41
CA GLU A 31 1.26 11.80 -5.93
C GLU A 31 2.41 10.97 -5.34
N VAL A 32 2.41 10.72 -4.02
CA VAL A 32 3.46 9.88 -3.44
C VAL A 32 3.39 8.45 -3.99
N PHE A 33 2.18 7.91 -4.22
CA PHE A 33 2.03 6.57 -4.79
C PHE A 33 2.48 6.50 -6.25
N ARG A 34 2.14 7.49 -7.10
CA ARG A 34 2.64 7.56 -8.48
C ARG A 34 4.17 7.64 -8.51
N SER A 35 4.76 8.50 -7.69
CA SER A 35 6.22 8.59 -7.57
C SER A 35 6.85 7.29 -7.07
N TYR A 36 6.25 6.65 -6.07
CA TYR A 36 6.66 5.35 -5.56
C TYR A 36 6.68 4.29 -6.67
N VAL A 37 5.60 4.18 -7.45
CA VAL A 37 5.47 3.23 -8.57
C VAL A 37 6.57 3.46 -9.61
N PHE A 38 6.78 4.70 -10.05
CA PHE A 38 7.80 5.05 -11.03
C PHE A 38 9.21 4.63 -10.57
N HIS A 39 9.59 5.03 -9.35
CA HIS A 39 10.92 4.74 -8.83
C HIS A 39 11.10 3.25 -8.55
N ARG A 40 10.06 2.58 -8.05
CA ARG A 40 10.08 1.14 -7.80
C ARG A 40 10.26 0.35 -9.10
N HIS A 41 9.47 0.68 -10.12
CA HIS A 41 9.56 0.01 -11.42
C HIS A 41 10.94 0.19 -12.03
N ARG A 42 11.47 1.41 -11.97
CA ARG A 42 12.83 1.70 -12.46
C ARG A 42 13.92 0.92 -11.73
N GLN A 43 13.82 0.78 -10.40
CA GLN A 43 14.77 -0.03 -9.62
C GLN A 43 14.73 -1.51 -10.03
N GLU A 44 13.54 -2.07 -10.29
CA GLU A 44 13.40 -3.45 -10.77
C GLU A 44 13.99 -3.63 -12.17
N GLN A 45 13.73 -2.68 -13.08
CA GLN A 45 14.34 -2.65 -14.42
C GLN A 45 15.88 -2.61 -14.36
N GLU A 46 16.45 -1.79 -13.46
CA GLU A 46 17.90 -1.68 -13.27
C GLU A 46 18.50 -2.96 -12.65
N ALA A 47 17.77 -3.64 -11.76
CA ALA A 47 18.24 -4.83 -11.06
C ALA A 47 18.11 -6.13 -11.87
N GLU A 48 17.00 -6.31 -12.59
CA GLU A 48 16.65 -7.56 -13.29
C GLU A 48 16.85 -7.46 -14.81
N GLY A 49 17.03 -6.24 -15.34
CA GLY A 49 17.28 -6.01 -16.76
C GLY A 49 16.20 -6.59 -17.66
N ALA A 50 16.58 -7.41 -18.63
CA ALA A 50 15.67 -7.99 -19.61
C ALA A 50 14.63 -8.98 -19.02
N ALA A 51 14.82 -9.45 -17.78
CA ALA A 51 13.84 -10.28 -17.09
C ALA A 51 12.69 -9.47 -16.47
N ALA A 52 12.89 -8.17 -16.24
CA ALA A 52 11.89 -7.31 -15.63
C ALA A 52 10.72 -7.04 -16.59
N PRO A 53 9.46 -7.22 -16.16
CA PRO A 53 8.30 -6.83 -16.96
C PRO A 53 8.28 -5.32 -17.20
N VAL A 54 8.13 -4.87 -18.44
CA VAL A 54 8.07 -3.44 -18.79
C VAL A 54 6.62 -2.98 -18.89
N ASP A 55 6.22 -2.05 -18.02
CA ASP A 55 4.92 -1.39 -18.08
C ASP A 55 5.09 0.09 -18.52
N PRO A 56 4.66 0.45 -19.75
CA PRO A 56 4.68 1.82 -20.27
C PRO A 56 4.01 2.84 -19.34
N GLU A 57 2.95 2.46 -18.63
CA GLU A 57 2.24 3.36 -17.72
C GLU A 57 3.06 3.70 -16.49
N MET A 58 3.94 2.79 -16.05
CA MET A 58 4.79 2.99 -14.88
C MET A 58 6.06 3.77 -15.20
N ILE A 59 6.54 3.74 -16.45
CA ILE A 59 7.73 4.49 -16.89
C ILE A 59 7.40 5.90 -17.40
N ALA A 60 6.16 6.15 -17.87
CA ALA A 60 5.76 7.41 -18.46
C ALA A 60 4.90 8.28 -17.52
N LEU A 61 5.02 8.08 -16.21
CA LEU A 61 4.25 8.84 -15.23
C LEU A 61 4.64 10.34 -15.27
N PRO A 62 3.67 11.26 -15.39
CA PRO A 62 3.94 12.68 -15.27
C PRO A 62 4.21 13.00 -13.81
N LEU A 63 5.50 13.02 -13.45
CA LEU A 63 5.96 13.39 -12.12
C LEU A 63 6.55 14.79 -12.14
N GLU A 64 6.26 15.58 -11.11
CA GLU A 64 6.95 16.83 -10.84
C GLU A 64 8.25 16.51 -10.09
N PRO A 65 9.43 16.62 -10.73
CA PRO A 65 10.69 16.11 -10.18
C PRO A 65 11.17 16.87 -8.94
N THR A 66 10.66 18.08 -8.71
CA THR A 66 11.00 18.94 -7.56
C THR A 66 9.93 18.91 -6.47
N SER A 67 8.82 18.20 -6.68
CA SER A 67 7.76 18.08 -5.69
C SER A 67 8.25 17.38 -4.42
N THR A 68 7.77 17.83 -3.27
CA THR A 68 8.04 17.16 -2.00
C THR A 68 7.41 15.78 -1.95
N MET A 69 6.20 15.61 -2.50
CA MET A 69 5.52 14.31 -2.54
C MET A 69 6.19 13.33 -3.50
N GLY A 70 6.73 13.82 -4.61
CA GLY A 70 7.64 13.06 -5.46
C GLY A 70 8.86 12.55 -4.70
N GLN A 71 9.53 13.38 -3.92
CA GLN A 71 10.68 12.98 -3.10
C GLN A 71 10.29 11.94 -2.03
N VAL A 72 9.12 12.10 -1.39
CA VAL A 72 8.57 11.12 -0.44
C VAL A 72 8.36 9.76 -1.12
N GLY A 73 7.67 9.73 -2.26
CA GLY A 73 7.43 8.49 -3.00
C GLY A 73 8.72 7.77 -3.38
N ARG A 74 9.73 8.52 -3.83
CA ARG A 74 11.08 8.01 -4.12
C ARG A 74 11.73 7.38 -2.88
N GLN A 75 11.71 8.08 -1.75
CA GLN A 75 12.30 7.59 -0.50
C GLN A 75 11.62 6.30 -0.03
N LEU A 76 10.29 6.24 -0.13
CA LEU A 76 9.54 5.04 0.22
C LEU A 76 9.83 3.88 -0.73
N ALA A 77 10.10 4.14 -2.01
CA ALA A 77 10.52 3.11 -2.95
C ALA A 77 11.90 2.53 -2.59
N ILE A 78 12.85 3.38 -2.21
CA ILE A 78 14.18 2.97 -1.72
C ILE A 78 14.06 2.12 -0.45
N ILE A 79 13.29 2.61 0.53
CA ILE A 79 13.03 1.90 1.79
C ILE A 79 12.33 0.56 1.54
N GLY A 80 11.37 0.54 0.62
CA GLY A 80 10.57 -0.62 0.28
C GLY A 80 11.31 -1.65 -0.56
N ASP A 81 12.45 -1.33 -1.16
CA ASP A 81 13.16 -2.24 -2.09
C ASP A 81 13.49 -3.59 -1.42
N ASP A 82 14.08 -3.55 -0.22
CA ASP A 82 14.40 -4.75 0.56
C ASP A 82 13.15 -5.57 0.93
N ILE A 83 12.04 -4.91 1.26
CA ILE A 83 10.78 -5.57 1.59
C ILE A 83 10.22 -6.26 0.34
N ASN A 84 10.13 -5.52 -0.76
CA ASN A 84 9.52 -5.99 -2.00
C ASN A 84 10.33 -7.10 -2.67
N ARG A 85 11.67 -7.08 -2.55
CA ARG A 85 12.53 -8.19 -3.01
C ARG A 85 12.32 -9.45 -2.18
N ARG A 86 12.25 -9.32 -0.85
CA ARG A 86 12.08 -10.47 0.05
C ARG A 86 10.73 -11.14 -0.09
N TYR A 87 9.67 -10.37 -0.35
CA TYR A 87 8.30 -10.89 -0.45
C TYR A 87 7.76 -10.97 -1.88
N ASP A 88 8.61 -10.80 -2.89
CA ASP A 88 8.18 -10.83 -4.29
C ASP A 88 7.46 -12.15 -4.60
N SER A 89 8.05 -13.29 -4.17
CA SER A 89 7.49 -14.61 -4.42
C SER A 89 6.11 -14.81 -3.78
N GLU A 90 5.92 -14.28 -2.57
CA GLU A 90 4.67 -14.36 -1.81
C GLU A 90 3.59 -13.46 -2.42
N PHE A 91 3.95 -12.24 -2.83
CA PHE A 91 3.03 -11.36 -3.54
C PHE A 91 2.61 -11.98 -4.88
N GLN A 92 3.56 -12.51 -5.65
CA GLN A 92 3.27 -13.19 -6.91
C GLN A 92 2.37 -14.41 -6.70
N SER A 93 2.69 -15.28 -5.73
CA SER A 93 1.87 -16.46 -5.41
C SER A 93 0.46 -16.07 -5.00
N MET A 94 0.31 -15.05 -4.15
CA MET A 94 -0.99 -14.54 -3.73
C MET A 94 -1.80 -13.99 -4.92
N LEU A 95 -1.18 -13.15 -5.76
CA LEU A 95 -1.86 -12.56 -6.92
C LEU A 95 -2.24 -13.63 -7.96
N GLN A 96 -1.39 -14.64 -8.17
CA GLN A 96 -1.70 -15.79 -9.03
C GLN A 96 -2.89 -16.60 -8.53
N GLN A 97 -3.00 -16.81 -7.21
CA GLN A 97 -4.13 -17.53 -6.61
C GLN A 97 -5.43 -16.73 -6.66
N LEU A 98 -5.36 -15.42 -6.44
CA LEU A 98 -6.53 -14.55 -6.39
C LEU A 98 -7.07 -14.16 -7.76
N GLN A 99 -6.23 -14.20 -8.80
CA GLN A 99 -6.56 -13.83 -10.18
C GLN A 99 -7.32 -12.49 -10.25
N PRO A 100 -6.65 -11.38 -9.90
CA PRO A 100 -7.28 -10.07 -9.95
C PRO A 100 -7.68 -9.72 -11.39
N THR A 101 -8.90 -9.19 -11.50
CA THR A 101 -9.52 -8.66 -12.72
C THR A 101 -10.02 -7.26 -12.42
N ALA A 102 -10.34 -6.46 -13.44
CA ALA A 102 -10.90 -5.14 -13.24
C ALA A 102 -12.17 -5.15 -12.37
N ALA A 103 -12.95 -6.24 -12.39
CA ALA A 103 -14.20 -6.37 -11.64
C ALA A 103 -14.02 -6.68 -10.15
N ASN A 104 -12.98 -7.42 -9.75
CA ASN A 104 -12.78 -7.88 -8.37
C ASN A 104 -11.58 -7.22 -7.65
N ALA A 105 -10.73 -6.50 -8.37
CA ALA A 105 -9.48 -5.98 -7.84
C ALA A 105 -9.67 -5.00 -6.67
N TYR A 106 -10.72 -4.18 -6.69
CA TYR A 106 -11.03 -3.28 -5.57
C TYR A 106 -11.37 -4.05 -4.28
N GLU A 107 -12.23 -5.06 -4.38
CA GLU A 107 -12.63 -5.89 -3.23
C GLU A 107 -11.42 -6.67 -2.69
N LEU A 108 -10.64 -7.28 -3.58
CA LEU A 108 -9.40 -7.98 -3.23
C LEU A 108 -8.42 -7.05 -2.52
N PHE A 109 -8.22 -5.86 -3.08
CA PHE A 109 -7.33 -4.86 -2.51
C PHE A 109 -7.76 -4.48 -1.10
N THR A 110 -9.03 -4.09 -0.93
CA THR A 110 -9.59 -3.68 0.36
C THR A 110 -9.48 -4.79 1.39
N LYS A 111 -9.77 -6.03 1.01
CA LYS A 111 -9.71 -7.19 1.92
C LYS A 111 -8.30 -7.50 2.41
N ILE A 112 -7.30 -7.41 1.55
CA ILE A 112 -5.89 -7.64 1.92
C ILE A 112 -5.38 -6.48 2.75
N ALA A 113 -5.65 -5.25 2.31
CA ALA A 113 -5.27 -4.04 3.01
C ALA A 113 -5.89 -3.98 4.41
N SER A 114 -7.18 -4.32 4.58
CA SER A 114 -7.83 -4.38 5.90
C SER A 114 -7.07 -5.27 6.88
N SER A 115 -6.64 -6.45 6.44
CA SER A 115 -5.92 -7.35 7.33
C SER A 115 -4.48 -6.94 7.60
N LEU A 116 -3.83 -6.27 6.65
CA LEU A 116 -2.52 -5.66 6.88
C LEU A 116 -2.56 -4.67 8.07
N PHE A 117 -3.68 -3.99 8.29
CA PHE A 117 -3.86 -2.99 9.34
C PHE A 117 -4.67 -3.46 10.56
N GLU A 118 -5.12 -4.72 10.61
CA GLU A 118 -5.93 -5.26 11.73
C GLU A 118 -5.29 -5.06 13.10
N SER A 119 -3.96 -5.14 13.20
CA SER A 119 -3.21 -4.96 14.44
C SER A 119 -2.62 -3.55 14.61
N GLY A 120 -3.11 -2.57 13.85
CA GLY A 120 -2.72 -1.15 13.96
C GLY A 120 -1.92 -0.60 12.78
N ILE A 121 -1.62 0.70 12.85
CA ILE A 121 -1.00 1.48 11.78
C ILE A 121 0.45 1.81 12.15
N ASN A 122 1.38 1.53 11.23
CA ASN A 122 2.76 1.97 11.29
C ASN A 122 3.33 2.20 9.88
N TRP A 123 4.44 2.93 9.77
CA TRP A 123 5.06 3.27 8.49
C TRP A 123 5.42 2.06 7.64
N GLY A 124 5.86 0.96 8.26
CA GLY A 124 6.17 -0.26 7.54
C GLY A 124 4.95 -0.87 6.84
N ARG A 125 3.79 -0.87 7.49
CA ARG A 125 2.53 -1.31 6.89
C ARG A 125 2.05 -0.36 5.80
N VAL A 126 2.26 0.95 5.99
CA VAL A 126 1.99 1.94 4.93
C VAL A 126 2.85 1.64 3.70
N VAL A 127 4.15 1.44 3.85
CA VAL A 127 5.05 1.08 2.73
C VAL A 127 4.61 -0.23 2.07
N ALA A 128 4.24 -1.24 2.86
CA ALA A 128 3.76 -2.51 2.31
C ALA A 128 2.43 -2.38 1.54
N LEU A 129 1.53 -1.50 1.96
CA LEU A 129 0.31 -1.18 1.20
C LEU A 129 0.67 -0.60 -0.18
N LEU A 130 1.62 0.33 -0.23
CA LEU A 130 2.11 0.89 -1.51
C LEU A 130 2.77 -0.20 -2.36
N GLY A 131 3.63 -1.04 -1.77
CA GLY A 131 4.23 -2.19 -2.47
C GLY A 131 3.21 -3.15 -3.04
N PHE A 132 2.17 -3.48 -2.27
CA PHE A 132 1.08 -4.33 -2.72
C PHE A 132 0.29 -3.68 -3.87
N GLY A 133 -0.01 -2.38 -3.78
CA GLY A 133 -0.63 -1.64 -4.88
C GLY A 133 0.20 -1.69 -6.17
N TYR A 134 1.51 -1.46 -6.07
CA TYR A 134 2.44 -1.60 -7.19
C TYR A 134 2.39 -2.99 -7.84
N ARG A 135 2.52 -4.05 -7.03
CA ARG A 135 2.47 -5.45 -7.50
C ARG A 135 1.13 -5.78 -8.15
N LEU A 136 0.02 -5.29 -7.59
CA LEU A 136 -1.32 -5.47 -8.16
C LEU A 136 -1.42 -4.83 -9.55
N ALA A 137 -0.99 -3.57 -9.69
CA ALA A 137 -1.00 -2.85 -10.97
C ALA A 137 -0.15 -3.57 -12.02
N LEU A 138 1.07 -3.98 -11.66
CA LEU A 138 1.98 -4.67 -12.57
C LEU A 138 1.41 -6.04 -12.99
N HIS A 139 0.83 -6.78 -12.05
CA HIS A 139 0.28 -8.11 -12.32
C HIS A 139 -0.90 -8.06 -13.28
N VAL A 140 -1.83 -7.11 -13.12
CA VAL A 140 -2.96 -7.01 -14.03
C VAL A 140 -2.53 -6.52 -15.42
N TYR A 141 -1.52 -5.65 -15.50
CA TYR A 141 -0.92 -5.23 -16.77
C TYR A 141 -0.31 -6.42 -17.53
N GLN A 142 0.46 -7.28 -16.84
CA GLN A 142 1.01 -8.52 -17.42
C GLN A 142 -0.05 -9.47 -17.96
N ARG A 143 -1.29 -9.37 -17.45
CA ARG A 143 -2.46 -10.14 -17.89
C ARG A 143 -3.28 -9.44 -18.99
N GLY A 144 -2.80 -8.30 -19.50
CA GLY A 144 -3.40 -7.55 -20.59
C GLY A 144 -4.38 -6.45 -20.16
N LEU A 145 -4.51 -6.15 -18.87
CA LEU A 145 -5.35 -5.06 -18.39
C LEU A 145 -4.54 -3.75 -18.30
N THR A 146 -4.59 -2.96 -19.36
CA THR A 146 -4.00 -1.62 -19.42
C THR A 146 -4.94 -0.56 -18.82
N GLY A 147 -4.40 0.60 -18.47
CA GLY A 147 -5.09 1.75 -17.87
C GLY A 147 -5.43 1.57 -16.39
N PHE A 148 -4.99 0.48 -15.77
CA PHE A 148 -5.42 0.09 -14.43
C PHE A 148 -4.66 0.80 -13.31
N LEU A 149 -3.47 1.33 -13.59
CA LEU A 149 -2.64 2.02 -12.59
C LEU A 149 -3.37 3.20 -11.92
N GLY A 150 -4.15 3.96 -12.70
CA GLY A 150 -4.96 5.05 -12.18
C GLY A 150 -6.07 4.59 -11.24
N GLN A 151 -6.64 3.40 -11.46
CA GLN A 151 -7.63 2.81 -10.55
C GLN A 151 -6.96 2.37 -9.24
N VAL A 152 -5.81 1.70 -9.31
CA VAL A 152 -5.06 1.30 -8.12
C VAL A 152 -4.64 2.51 -7.28
N THR A 153 -4.24 3.61 -7.93
CA THR A 153 -3.90 4.86 -7.22
C THR A 153 -5.07 5.37 -6.39
N ARG A 154 -6.28 5.34 -6.95
CA ARG A 154 -7.51 5.70 -6.23
C ARG A 154 -7.81 4.71 -5.11
N PHE A 155 -7.66 3.41 -5.34
CA PHE A 155 -7.86 2.40 -4.30
C PHE A 155 -6.99 2.64 -3.07
N VAL A 156 -5.71 2.98 -3.29
CA VAL A 156 -4.77 3.31 -2.21
C VAL A 156 -5.22 4.57 -1.47
N ALA A 157 -5.51 5.66 -2.18
CA ALA A 157 -5.93 6.92 -1.57
C ALA A 157 -7.24 6.78 -0.79
N ASP A 158 -8.25 6.16 -1.41
CA ASP A 158 -9.56 5.91 -0.80
C ASP A 158 -9.42 5.04 0.44
N PHE A 159 -8.67 3.94 0.36
CA PHE A 159 -8.49 3.06 1.52
C PHE A 159 -7.79 3.77 2.68
N MET A 160 -6.77 4.59 2.37
CA MET A 160 -6.06 5.36 3.40
C MET A 160 -6.95 6.38 4.09
N LEU A 161 -7.87 7.01 3.36
CA LEU A 161 -8.87 7.92 3.90
C LEU A 161 -9.87 7.16 4.81
N HIS A 162 -10.49 6.09 4.31
CA HIS A 162 -11.56 5.38 5.03
C HIS A 162 -11.08 4.58 6.25
N ARG A 163 -9.78 4.23 6.32
CA ARG A 163 -9.21 3.42 7.41
C ARG A 163 -8.35 4.21 8.40
N CYS A 164 -8.57 5.52 8.51
CA CYS A 164 -7.84 6.43 9.41
C CYS A 164 -6.31 6.44 9.20
N ILE A 165 -5.81 5.95 8.06
CA ILE A 165 -4.36 5.95 7.78
C ILE A 165 -3.93 7.39 7.44
N ALA A 166 -4.75 8.10 6.66
CA ALA A 166 -4.52 9.52 6.37
C ALA A 166 -4.47 10.35 7.66
N ARG A 167 -5.40 10.12 8.60
CA ARG A 167 -5.37 10.74 9.94
C ARG A 167 -4.11 10.42 10.72
N TRP A 168 -3.70 9.16 10.75
CA TRP A 168 -2.50 8.72 11.47
C TRP A 168 -1.22 9.36 10.90
N ILE A 169 -1.13 9.50 9.57
CA ILE A 169 -0.03 10.17 8.89
C ILE A 169 -0.07 11.69 9.20
N ALA A 170 -1.25 12.31 9.13
CA ALA A 170 -1.41 13.74 9.44
C ALA A 170 -0.96 14.08 10.87
N GLN A 171 -1.30 13.24 11.86
CA GLN A 171 -0.87 13.39 13.26
C GLN A 171 0.65 13.29 13.45
N ARG A 172 1.38 12.79 12.46
CA ARG A 172 2.85 12.62 12.48
C ARG A 172 3.58 13.62 11.60
N GLY A 173 2.92 14.70 11.18
CA GLY A 173 3.52 15.73 10.33
C GLY A 173 3.31 15.50 8.83
N GLY A 174 2.37 14.62 8.46
CA GLY A 174 2.04 14.35 7.06
C GLY A 174 3.05 13.43 6.37
N TRP A 175 2.96 13.36 5.05
CA TRP A 175 3.86 12.51 4.23
C TRP A 175 5.33 12.94 4.29
N VAL A 176 5.61 14.21 4.56
CA VAL A 176 6.99 14.72 4.66
C VAL A 176 7.79 14.00 5.76
N ALA A 177 7.13 13.57 6.84
CA ALA A 177 7.76 12.79 7.91
C ALA A 177 8.33 11.44 7.44
N ALA A 178 7.92 10.95 6.28
CA ALA A 178 8.47 9.74 5.68
C ALA A 178 9.91 9.93 5.17
N LEU A 179 10.35 11.18 4.93
CA LEU A 179 11.73 11.47 4.52
C LEU A 179 12.75 11.14 5.62
N ASP A 180 12.32 11.28 6.88
CA ASP A 180 13.17 11.02 8.07
C ASP A 180 13.17 9.54 8.50
N LEU A 181 12.47 8.67 7.77
CA LEU A 181 12.49 7.23 8.04
C LEU A 181 13.87 6.66 7.69
N GLY A 182 14.72 6.48 8.69
CA GLY A 182 15.97 5.74 8.53
C GLY A 182 15.72 4.25 8.23
N ASN A 183 16.73 3.51 7.77
CA ASN A 183 16.62 2.07 7.43
C ASN A 183 16.37 1.13 8.64
N GLY A 184 16.39 1.63 9.88
CA GLY A 184 16.31 0.84 11.11
C GLY A 184 14.91 0.27 11.45
N PRO A 185 13.83 1.07 11.50
CA PRO A 185 12.49 0.63 11.88
C PRO A 185 11.85 -0.39 10.93
N ILE A 186 12.32 -0.46 9.68
CA ILE A 186 11.80 -1.36 8.64
C ILE A 186 12.17 -2.82 8.91
N ARG A 187 13.29 -3.09 9.59
CA ARG A 187 13.74 -4.47 9.86
C ARG A 187 12.76 -5.28 10.73
N ASN A 188 12.05 -4.62 11.66
CA ASN A 188 11.07 -5.29 12.53
C ASN A 188 9.71 -5.47 11.85
N VAL A 189 9.40 -4.67 10.83
CA VAL A 189 8.17 -4.76 10.02
C VAL A 189 8.17 -6.02 9.16
N LEU A 190 9.35 -6.42 8.66
CA LEU A 190 9.54 -7.64 7.86
C LEU A 190 8.98 -8.88 8.56
N VAL A 191 9.31 -9.06 9.84
CA VAL A 191 8.81 -10.21 10.63
C VAL A 191 7.29 -10.18 10.74
N VAL A 192 6.70 -9.00 10.94
CA VAL A 192 5.25 -8.84 11.12
C VAL A 192 4.51 -9.05 9.80
N LEU A 193 5.02 -8.57 8.67
CA LEU A 193 4.40 -8.77 7.37
C LEU A 193 4.42 -10.25 6.95
N ALA A 194 5.56 -10.91 7.16
CA ALA A 194 5.68 -12.35 6.94
C ALA A 194 4.65 -13.12 7.76
N VAL A 195 4.51 -12.82 9.06
CA VAL A 195 3.57 -13.50 9.96
C VAL A 195 2.11 -13.24 9.57
N VAL A 196 1.75 -12.01 9.19
CA VAL A 196 0.37 -11.69 8.77
C VAL A 196 0.03 -12.38 7.45
N LEU A 197 0.91 -12.31 6.45
CA LEU A 197 0.69 -12.94 5.15
C LEU A 197 0.67 -14.48 5.24
N LEU A 198 1.58 -15.08 6.03
CA LEU A 198 1.56 -16.53 6.32
C LEU A 198 0.29 -16.92 7.09
N GLY A 199 -0.09 -16.14 8.10
CA GLY A 199 -1.26 -16.41 8.93
C GLY A 199 -2.54 -16.41 8.10
N GLN A 200 -2.72 -15.42 7.24
CA GLN A 200 -3.86 -15.36 6.32
C GLN A 200 -3.87 -16.49 5.30
N PHE A 201 -2.70 -16.83 4.74
CA PHE A 201 -2.56 -17.94 3.82
C PHE A 201 -2.95 -19.27 4.49
N VAL A 202 -2.43 -19.54 5.69
CA VAL A 202 -2.72 -20.76 6.47
C VAL A 202 -4.19 -20.83 6.87
N VAL A 203 -4.78 -19.74 7.38
CA VAL A 203 -6.19 -19.72 7.77
C VAL A 203 -7.11 -19.98 6.58
N ARG A 204 -6.84 -19.36 5.42
CA ARG A 204 -7.63 -19.59 4.20
C ARG A 204 -7.44 -21.00 3.63
N ARG A 205 -6.22 -21.54 3.71
CA ARG A 205 -5.87 -22.87 3.17
C ARG A 205 -6.40 -24.03 4.01
N PHE A 206 -6.48 -23.86 5.34
CA PHE A 206 -6.74 -24.97 6.27
C PHE A 206 -8.04 -24.86 7.08
N PHE A 207 -8.61 -23.67 7.29
CA PHE A 207 -9.79 -23.48 8.16
C PHE A 207 -11.05 -23.05 7.40
N LYS A 208 -10.99 -22.99 6.06
CA LYS A 208 -12.12 -22.67 5.18
C LYS A 208 -12.43 -23.78 4.15
N SER A 209 -12.03 -25.02 4.43
CA SER A 209 -12.57 -26.24 3.78
C SER A 209 -13.66 -26.87 4.64
#